data_AF-A0A133UW52-F1
#
_entry.id   AF-A0A133UW52-F1
#
_cell.length_a   1.000
_cell.length_b   1.000
_cell.length_c   1.000
_cell.angle_alpha   90.00
_cell.angle_beta   90.00
_cell.angle_gamma   90.00
#
_symmetry.space_group_name_H-M   'P 1'
#
loop_
_entity.id
_entity.type
_entity.pdbx_description
1 polymer ?
#
loop_
_entity_poly.entity_id
_entity_poly.type
_entity_poly.pdbx_seq_one_letter_code
_entity_poly.pdbx_strand_id
1 'polypeptide(L)'
;MINTVLSLLSAVKEDWTRREREISLFYLRNQSKTHEEISEYFDVSRPMVSKTLNSAHIKSVKAARNFLFKNLSSIEGVGERM
;
A
#
# COMPACT_ATOMS: atom_id res chain seq x y z
N MET A 1 -15.11 11.55 5.37
CA MET A 1 -14.44 11.09 4.13
C MET A 1 -13.05 10.50 4.39
N ILE A 2 -12.10 11.24 4.98
CA ILE A 2 -10.76 10.70 5.33
C ILE A 2 -10.87 9.48 6.25
N ASN A 3 -11.66 9.57 7.32
CA ASN A 3 -11.89 8.46 8.25
C ASN A 3 -12.50 7.24 7.55
N THR A 4 -13.41 7.45 6.60
CA THR A 4 -14.01 6.37 5.78
C THR A 4 -12.94 5.68 4.93
N VAL A 5 -12.04 6.42 4.29
CA VAL A 5 -10.94 5.86 3.50
C VAL A 5 -9.95 5.10 4.39
N LEU A 6 -9.66 5.60 5.59
CA LEU A 6 -8.84 4.89 6.58
C LEU A 6 -9.49 3.56 7.00
N SER A 7 -10.78 3.57 7.35
CA SER A 7 -11.51 2.34 7.71
C SER A 7 -11.53 1.31 6.59
N LEU A 8 -11.77 1.74 5.35
CA LEU A 8 -11.74 0.85 4.18
C LEU A 8 -10.33 0.27 3.94
N LEU A 9 -9.29 1.08 4.09
CA LEU A 9 -7.91 0.60 3.99
C LEU A 9 -7.57 -0.41 5.08
N SER A 10 -8.06 -0.22 6.30
CA SER A 10 -7.87 -1.17 7.39
C SER A 10 -8.56 -2.50 7.10
N ALA A 11 -9.83 -2.47 6.69
CA ALA A 11 -10.59 -3.67 6.34
C ALA A 11 -9.90 -4.49 5.23
N VAL A 12 -9.46 -3.83 4.14
CA VAL A 12 -8.72 -4.50 3.06
C VAL A 12 -7.44 -5.16 3.56
N LYS A 13 -6.72 -4.51 4.49
CA LYS A 13 -5.46 -5.06 5.04
C LYS A 13 -5.68 -6.16 6.07
N GLU A 14 -6.82 -6.18 6.74
CA GLU A 14 -7.20 -7.23 7.69
C GLU A 14 -7.46 -8.55 6.96
N ASP A 15 -8.05 -8.51 5.77
CA ASP A 15 -8.29 -9.67 4.92
C ASP A 15 -7.03 -10.27 4.27
N TRP A 16 -5.91 -9.54 4.31
CA TRP A 16 -4.65 -10.05 3.76
C TRP A 16 -4.17 -11.27 4.54
N THR A 17 -3.87 -12.33 3.79
CA THR A 17 -3.05 -13.41 4.32
C THR A 17 -1.69 -12.88 4.77
N ARG A 18 -1.01 -13.63 5.64
CA ARG A 18 0.34 -13.28 6.09
C ARG A 18 1.28 -12.99 4.91
N ARG A 19 1.22 -13.82 3.86
CA ARG A 19 2.12 -13.69 2.70
C ARG A 19 1.78 -12.47 1.85
N GLU A 20 0.51 -12.19 1.64
CA GLU A 20 0.07 -10.96 0.96
C GLU A 20 0.51 -9.72 1.72
N ARG A 21 0.39 -9.73 3.06
CA ARG A 21 0.82 -8.63 3.91
C ARG A 21 2.33 -8.40 3.80
N GLU A 22 3.16 -9.43 3.89
CA GLU A 22 4.62 -9.32 3.78
C GLU A 22 5.04 -8.71 2.44
N ILE A 23 4.59 -9.29 1.32
CA ILE A 23 4.97 -8.86 -0.03
C ILE A 23 4.41 -7.46 -0.34
N SER A 24 3.15 -7.20 0.00
CA SER A 24 2.49 -5.91 -0.30
C SER A 24 3.06 -4.77 0.53
N LEU A 25 3.37 -4.98 1.81
CA LEU A 25 4.03 -3.96 2.63
C LEU A 25 5.45 -3.70 2.14
N PHE A 26 6.20 -4.73 1.75
CA PHE A 26 7.52 -4.55 1.16
C PHE A 26 7.44 -3.73 -0.13
N TYR A 27 6.50 -4.03 -1.02
CA TYR A 27 6.25 -3.25 -2.24
C TYR A 27 5.90 -1.78 -1.95
N LEU A 28 5.01 -1.53 -0.98
CA LEU A 28 4.58 -0.16 -0.63
C LEU A 28 5.70 0.69 0.00
N ARG A 29 6.65 0.04 0.70
CA ARG A 29 7.84 0.67 1.28
C ARG A 29 8.92 0.93 0.23
N ASN A 30 9.04 0.06 -0.76
CA ASN A 30 10.09 0.09 -1.78
C ASN A 30 9.52 0.32 -3.18
N GLN A 31 8.93 1.50 -3.43
CA GLN A 31 8.21 1.76 -4.70
C GLN A 31 9.09 1.76 -5.96
N SER A 32 10.41 1.83 -5.80
CA SER A 32 11.39 1.72 -6.88
C SER A 32 11.73 0.27 -7.26
N LYS A 33 11.39 -0.70 -6.40
CA LYS A 33 11.71 -2.11 -6.65
C LYS A 33 10.79 -2.69 -7.71
N THR A 34 11.38 -3.36 -8.67
CA THR A 34 10.69 -4.11 -9.72
C THR A 34 10.10 -5.41 -9.16
N HIS A 35 9.19 -6.03 -9.91
CA HIS A 35 8.68 -7.35 -9.52
C HIS A 35 9.77 -8.42 -9.48
N GLU A 36 10.85 -8.27 -10.26
CA GLU A 36 11.98 -9.21 -10.24
C GLU A 36 12.75 -9.15 -8.92
N GLU A 37 13.12 -7.95 -8.49
CA GLU A 37 13.87 -7.78 -7.24
C GLU A 37 13.06 -8.23 -6.02
N ILE A 38 11.72 -8.11 -6.10
CA ILE A 38 10.81 -8.61 -5.06
C ILE A 38 10.74 -10.14 -5.11
N SER A 39 10.70 -10.77 -6.30
CA SER A 39 10.74 -12.24 -6.39
C SER A 39 12.03 -12.80 -5.83
N GLU A 40 13.18 -12.20 -6.15
CA GLU A 40 14.48 -12.61 -5.62
C GLU A 40 14.53 -12.47 -4.09
N TYR A 41 14.06 -11.34 -3.55
CA TYR A 41 14.07 -11.11 -2.11
C TYR A 41 13.23 -12.11 -1.32
N PHE A 42 12.08 -12.52 -1.87
CA PHE A 42 11.15 -13.43 -1.20
C PHE A 42 11.31 -14.89 -1.60
N ASP A 43 12.25 -15.21 -2.49
CA ASP A 43 12.45 -16.51 -3.13
C ASP A 43 11.13 -17.09 -3.69
N VAL A 44 10.46 -16.30 -4.52
CA VAL A 44 9.20 -16.67 -5.19
C VAL A 44 9.27 -16.32 -6.66
N SER A 45 8.34 -16.85 -7.46
CA SER A 45 8.29 -16.50 -8.89
C SER A 45 7.70 -15.09 -9.11
N ARG A 46 8.17 -14.37 -10.16
CA ARG A 46 7.57 -13.09 -10.58
C ARG A 46 6.05 -13.14 -10.76
N PRO A 47 5.45 -14.20 -11.36
CA PRO A 47 4.00 -14.32 -11.46
C PRO A 47 3.31 -14.40 -10.09
N MET A 48 3.93 -15.05 -9.10
CA MET A 48 3.39 -15.10 -7.75
C MET A 48 3.38 -13.72 -7.09
N VAL A 49 4.43 -12.91 -7.28
CA VAL A 49 4.44 -11.50 -6.83
C VAL A 49 3.28 -10.74 -7.47
N SER A 50 3.14 -10.81 -8.79
CA SER A 50 2.04 -10.14 -9.52
C SER A 50 0.66 -10.58 -9.03
N LYS A 51 0.45 -11.89 -8.86
CA LYS A 51 -0.80 -12.45 -8.32
C LYS A 51 -1.06 -11.93 -6.91
N THR A 52 -0.06 -11.98 -6.03
CA THR A 52 -0.16 -11.52 -4.64
C THR A 52 -0.55 -10.04 -4.58
N LEU A 53 0.11 -9.19 -5.35
CA LEU A 53 -0.17 -7.76 -5.40
C LEU A 53 -1.58 -7.46 -5.94
N ASN A 54 -2.06 -8.25 -6.91
CA ASN A 54 -3.43 -8.13 -7.41
C ASN A 54 -4.47 -8.59 -6.38
N SER A 55 -4.26 -9.75 -5.73
CA SER A 55 -5.13 -10.25 -4.66
C SER A 55 -5.20 -9.30 -3.47
N ALA A 56 -4.08 -8.66 -3.12
CA ALA A 56 -4.02 -7.63 -2.09
C ALA A 56 -4.63 -6.27 -2.51
N HIS A 57 -5.19 -6.17 -3.72
CA HIS A 57 -5.73 -4.93 -4.29
C HIS A 57 -4.75 -3.74 -4.23
N ILE A 58 -3.45 -4.00 -4.50
CA ILE A 58 -2.38 -3.03 -4.20
C ILE A 58 -2.56 -1.68 -4.88
N LYS A 59 -3.14 -1.66 -6.09
CA LYS A 59 -3.40 -0.42 -6.85
C LYS A 59 -4.37 0.48 -6.09
N SER A 60 -5.47 -0.09 -5.59
CA SER A 60 -6.47 0.62 -4.79
C SER A 60 -5.88 1.10 -3.46
N VAL A 61 -5.08 0.25 -2.81
CA VAL A 61 -4.39 0.62 -1.57
C VAL A 61 -3.41 1.78 -1.79
N LYS A 62 -2.65 1.76 -2.89
CA LYS A 62 -1.74 2.85 -3.26
C LYS A 62 -2.50 4.15 -3.56
N ALA A 63 -3.61 4.07 -4.30
CA ALA A 63 -4.44 5.23 -4.61
C ALA A 63 -5.03 5.86 -3.34
N ALA A 64 -5.59 5.03 -2.44
CA ALA A 64 -6.14 5.50 -1.17
C ALA A 64 -5.06 6.09 -0.25
N ARG A 65 -3.86 5.48 -0.20
CA ARG A 65 -2.70 6.03 0.53
C ARG A 65 -2.30 7.40 -0.02
N ASN A 66 -2.22 7.55 -1.34
CA ASN A 66 -1.87 8.83 -1.97
C ASN A 66 -2.94 9.90 -1.71
N PHE A 67 -4.23 9.53 -1.77
CA PHE A 67 -5.33 10.42 -1.40
C PHE A 67 -5.19 10.90 0.04
N LEU A 68 -4.94 9.99 0.99
CA LEU A 68 -4.75 10.34 2.39
C LEU A 68 -3.55 11.27 2.58
N PHE A 69 -2.39 10.97 1.99
CA PHE A 69 -1.21 11.84 2.09
C PHE A 69 -1.51 13.24 1.61
N LYS A 70 -2.09 13.40 0.41
CA LYS A 70 -2.39 14.71 -0.17
C LYS A 70 -3.34 15.55 0.70
N ASN A 71 -4.33 14.90 1.30
CA ASN A 71 -5.35 15.60 2.08
C ASN A 71 -4.92 15.82 3.55
N LEU A 72 -4.10 14.94 4.12
CA LEU A 72 -3.54 15.12 5.47
C LEU A 72 -2.40 16.13 5.48
N SER A 73 -1.52 16.14 4.48
CA SER A 73 -0.47 17.17 4.35
C SER A 73 -1.06 18.57 4.17
N SER A 74 -2.27 18.67 3.59
CA SER A 74 -2.98 19.93 3.45
C SER A 74 -3.56 20.45 4.78
N ILE A 75 -3.70 19.59 5.79
CA ILE A 75 -4.20 19.98 7.12
C ILE A 75 -3.04 20.50 7.99
N GLU A 76 -1.83 19.94 7.85
CA GLU A 76 -0.64 20.42 8.57
C GLU A 76 -0.17 21.82 8.10
N GLY A 77 -0.46 22.22 6.86
CA GLY A 77 -0.17 23.56 6.33
C GLY A 77 -1.04 24.71 6.88
N VAL A 78 -1.96 24.45 7.81
CA VAL A 78 -2.79 25.48 8.47
C VAL A 78 -2.15 25.94 9.79
N GLY A 79 -1.17 25.21 10.33
CA GLY A 79 -0.49 25.54 11.59
C GLY A 79 0.58 26.64 11.51
N GLU A 80 1.04 27.03 10.31
CA GLU A 80 2.06 28.08 10.13
C GLU A 80 1.48 29.47 9.82
N ARG A 81 0.16 29.65 9.99
CA ARG A 81 -0.51 30.95 9.85
C ARG A 81 -1.35 31.34 11.08
N MET A 82 -0.86 31.00 12.28
CA MET A 82 -1.33 31.62 13.53
C MET A 82 -0.17 32.28 14.26
#